data_AF-A0A5Q4DHG1-F1
#
_entry.id   AF-A0A5Q4DHG1-F1
#
_cell.length_a   1.000
_cell.length_b   1.000
_cell.length_c   1.000
_cell.angle_alpha   90.00
_cell.angle_beta   90.00
_cell.angle_gamma   90.00
#
_symmetry.space_group_name_H-M   'P 1'
#
loop_
_entity.id
_entity.type
_entity.pdbx_description
1 polymer ?
#
loop_
_entity_poly.entity_id
_entity_poly.type
_entity_poly.pdbx_seq_one_letter_code
_entity_poly.pdbx_strand_id
1 'polypeptide(L)'
;MFKSIRARIFVILAVVLASGWYLYQNYEATGSPIKLGLDLQGGMHLVLEIDDPENLIPMDVKSDLISQSERVLRNRVDELGVEEPLIQKVGQDRLIVELAGVTDEERAKEIVGTTALLEFRLVRPLSQVEPYLARIDRAIVVALGVDSLRALGRAQTAPDGGVEDLIFGGGAPADTPPGAAPDPAADPSPDPILQQDPPVVAEEAEDPEAELSDDERTLRPFTSLLLSGGDGAFLVSTEDYPVARMFLQMPEVRGVLPRGRLNSLSLHFGWQPTALGGRTYRELFLLEGEAFLAGDELETAQAIRDQQTNQPVVTFGLSRAGGRNFGRTTGANIGERIAIVLDNDVVSAPVVRGEIRQRGQIELGGAAMDEARDLAMVLRAGALPAPLRIMEERTVGPSLGQDSIDQGQIAGIIGLLLVVLIMIAYYRMSGVLAVVALTVYVILVMGGLAAIGATLTVPGIAGLILSIGMAVDANVLIFERIREEVDAGRAVRTAVDEGFGNALSAIVDANLTTLITALILFQFGTGPVRGFAVTLTIGIIASFFTALFVTRTLYLFYIRNKRAQDTISI
;
A
#
# COMPACT_ATOMS: atom_id res chain seq x y z
N MET A 1 -1.93 -51.95 6.69
CA MET A 1 -2.57 -51.28 7.84
C MET A 1 -4.08 -51.56 8.01
N PHE A 2 -4.83 -52.11 7.03
CA PHE A 2 -6.18 -52.65 7.29
C PHE A 2 -6.38 -53.97 6.52
N LYS A 3 -6.67 -55.07 7.24
CA LYS A 3 -6.96 -56.39 6.64
C LYS A 3 -8.38 -56.48 6.08
N SER A 4 -9.31 -55.64 6.55
CA SER A 4 -10.71 -55.66 6.11
C SER A 4 -11.00 -54.60 5.04
N ILE A 5 -11.62 -55.01 3.93
CA ILE A 5 -12.06 -54.13 2.84
C ILE A 5 -13.04 -53.06 3.35
N ARG A 6 -13.92 -53.42 4.29
CA ARG A 6 -14.90 -52.51 4.90
C ARG A 6 -14.24 -51.33 5.62
N ALA A 7 -13.15 -51.57 6.36
CA ALA A 7 -12.42 -50.49 7.03
C ALA A 7 -11.77 -49.54 6.02
N ARG A 8 -11.23 -50.06 4.92
CA ARG A 8 -10.64 -49.22 3.87
C ARG A 8 -11.68 -48.33 3.20
N ILE A 9 -12.84 -48.89 2.83
CA ILE A 9 -13.94 -48.11 2.25
C ILE A 9 -14.42 -47.02 3.21
N PHE A 10 -14.54 -47.33 4.51
CA PHE A 10 -14.90 -46.33 5.52
C PHE A 10 -13.89 -45.18 5.58
N VAL A 11 -12.59 -45.47 5.56
CA VAL A 11 -11.54 -44.44 5.53
C VAL A 11 -11.66 -43.57 4.27
N ILE A 12 -11.86 -44.17 3.09
CA ILE A 12 -12.02 -43.42 1.83
C ILE A 12 -13.22 -42.47 1.93
N LEU A 13 -14.38 -42.97 2.39
CA LEU A 13 -15.58 -42.15 2.56
C LEU A 13 -15.38 -41.05 3.59
N ALA A 14 -14.73 -41.33 4.71
CA ALA A 14 -14.46 -40.33 5.75
C ALA A 14 -13.58 -39.19 5.22
N VAL A 15 -12.53 -39.50 4.46
CA VAL A 15 -11.65 -38.47 3.88
C VAL A 15 -12.40 -37.67 2.81
N VAL A 16 -13.19 -38.31 1.93
CA VAL A 16 -13.99 -37.62 0.91
C VAL A 16 -15.03 -36.70 1.55
N LEU A 17 -15.72 -37.16 2.61
CA LEU A 17 -16.68 -36.34 3.35
C LEU A 17 -16.02 -35.16 4.06
N ALA A 18 -14.83 -35.36 4.64
CA ALA A 18 -14.06 -34.28 5.24
C ALA A 18 -13.66 -33.23 4.18
N SER A 19 -13.15 -33.66 3.02
CA SER A 19 -12.82 -32.75 1.91
C SER A 19 -14.06 -32.00 1.40
N GLY A 20 -15.20 -32.68 1.27
CA GLY A 20 -16.47 -32.05 0.88
C GLY A 20 -16.98 -31.05 1.92
N TRP A 21 -16.81 -31.35 3.20
CA TRP A 21 -17.15 -30.44 4.30
C TRP A 21 -16.34 -29.14 4.22
N TYR A 22 -15.01 -29.22 4.03
CA TYR A 22 -14.17 -28.02 3.89
C TYR A 22 -14.56 -27.17 2.69
N LEU A 23 -14.90 -27.79 1.55
CA LEU A 23 -15.38 -27.06 0.38
C LEU A 23 -16.70 -26.33 0.64
N TYR A 24 -17.64 -27.01 1.32
CA TYR A 24 -18.93 -26.41 1.67
C TYR A 24 -18.78 -25.27 2.69
N GLN A 25 -17.98 -25.47 3.74
CA GLN A 25 -17.74 -24.45 4.77
C GLN A 25 -17.13 -23.18 4.17
N ASN A 26 -16.17 -23.34 3.25
CA ASN A 26 -15.52 -22.21 2.61
C ASN A 26 -16.48 -21.46 1.66
N TYR A 27 -17.34 -22.20 0.95
CA TYR A 27 -18.39 -21.60 0.13
C TYR A 27 -19.40 -20.78 0.94
N GLU A 28 -19.81 -21.28 2.11
CA GLU A 28 -20.74 -20.55 3.01
C GLU A 28 -20.10 -19.28 3.60
N ALA A 29 -18.79 -19.29 3.84
CA ALA A 29 -18.06 -18.16 4.40
C ALA A 29 -17.73 -17.07 3.37
N THR A 30 -17.33 -17.45 2.16
CA THR A 30 -16.67 -16.54 1.20
C THR A 30 -17.42 -16.46 -0.15
N GLY A 31 -18.50 -17.22 -0.33
CA GLY A 31 -19.24 -17.27 -1.60
C GLY A 31 -18.55 -18.04 -2.75
N SER A 32 -17.30 -18.51 -2.53
CA SER A 32 -16.53 -19.35 -3.45
C SER A 32 -15.98 -20.58 -2.71
N PRO A 33 -15.98 -21.78 -3.32
CA PRO A 33 -15.45 -22.98 -2.67
C PRO A 33 -13.94 -22.91 -2.42
N ILE A 34 -13.19 -22.13 -3.21
CA ILE A 34 -11.75 -21.96 -3.10
C ILE A 34 -11.40 -20.48 -3.32
N LYS A 35 -10.38 -20.01 -2.61
CA LYS A 35 -9.82 -18.67 -2.77
C LYS A 35 -9.13 -18.56 -4.13
N LEU A 36 -9.38 -17.48 -4.86
CA LEU A 36 -8.79 -17.24 -6.18
C LEU A 36 -7.71 -16.17 -6.03
N GLY A 37 -6.61 -16.30 -6.75
CA GLY A 37 -5.51 -15.33 -6.71
C GLY A 37 -5.75 -14.12 -7.62
N LEU A 38 -4.85 -13.13 -7.51
CA LEU A 38 -4.84 -11.89 -8.30
C LEU A 38 -5.01 -12.14 -9.81
N ASP A 39 -4.29 -13.10 -10.38
CA ASP A 39 -4.34 -13.42 -11.81
C ASP A 39 -5.72 -13.91 -12.29
N LEU A 40 -6.58 -14.36 -11.37
CA LEU A 40 -7.90 -14.90 -11.67
C LEU A 40 -9.02 -13.90 -11.35
N GLN A 41 -8.91 -13.16 -10.24
CA GLN A 41 -9.92 -12.18 -9.81
C GLN A 41 -9.69 -10.78 -10.39
N GLY A 42 -8.47 -10.50 -10.87
CA GLY A 42 -8.03 -9.14 -11.13
C GLY A 42 -7.64 -8.40 -9.84
N GLY A 43 -7.01 -7.25 -10.00
CA GLY A 43 -6.54 -6.39 -8.92
C GLY A 43 -5.21 -5.72 -9.24
N MET A 44 -4.46 -5.34 -8.20
CA MET A 44 -3.26 -4.51 -8.32
C MET A 44 -2.05 -5.17 -7.66
N HIS A 45 -0.89 -5.08 -8.32
CA HIS A 45 0.44 -5.45 -7.81
C HIS A 45 1.34 -4.22 -7.78
N LEU A 46 1.80 -3.86 -6.59
CA LEU A 46 2.67 -2.71 -6.34
C LEU A 46 4.01 -3.19 -5.78
N VAL A 47 5.11 -2.67 -6.33
CA VAL A 47 6.45 -2.77 -5.73
C VAL A 47 6.81 -1.42 -5.17
N LEU A 48 6.98 -1.35 -3.85
CA LEU A 48 7.31 -0.15 -3.09
C LEU A 48 8.77 -0.22 -2.62
N GLU A 49 9.44 0.93 -2.59
CA GLU A 49 10.79 1.09 -2.06
C GLU A 49 10.83 2.34 -1.16
N ILE A 50 11.71 2.36 -0.16
CA ILE A 50 11.89 3.57 0.66
C ILE A 50 12.42 4.70 -0.22
N ASP A 51 11.76 5.87 -0.16
CA ASP A 51 12.20 7.06 -0.87
C ASP A 51 13.41 7.68 -0.16
N ASP A 52 14.60 7.38 -0.68
CA ASP A 52 15.90 7.85 -0.18
C ASP A 52 16.81 8.17 -1.38
N PRO A 53 16.60 9.31 -2.06
CA PRO A 53 17.28 9.65 -3.31
C PRO A 53 18.79 9.85 -3.15
N GLU A 54 19.23 10.31 -1.98
CA GLU A 54 20.65 10.53 -1.66
C GLU A 54 21.32 9.29 -1.06
N ASN A 55 20.57 8.19 -0.90
CA ASN A 55 21.02 6.94 -0.31
C ASN A 55 21.74 7.12 1.05
N LEU A 56 21.19 8.01 1.88
CA LEU A 56 21.76 8.39 3.17
C LEU A 56 21.40 7.38 4.26
N ILE A 57 20.34 6.60 4.07
CA ILE A 57 19.85 5.67 5.07
C ILE A 57 20.63 4.35 4.97
N PRO A 58 21.28 3.88 6.05
CA PRO A 58 21.95 2.59 6.07
C PRO A 58 21.00 1.40 5.78
N MET A 59 21.53 0.33 5.18
CA MET A 59 20.71 -0.83 4.75
C MET A 59 20.04 -1.60 5.88
N ASP A 60 20.66 -1.64 7.06
CA ASP A 60 20.06 -2.21 8.28
C ASP A 60 18.85 -1.40 8.73
N VAL A 61 18.95 -0.07 8.70
CA VAL A 61 17.84 0.83 9.02
C VAL A 61 16.73 0.73 7.97
N LYS A 62 17.06 0.66 6.67
CA LYS A 62 16.07 0.43 5.59
C LYS A 62 15.28 -0.85 5.82
N SER A 63 15.95 -1.94 6.20
CA SER A 63 15.32 -3.22 6.50
C SER A 63 14.31 -3.15 7.65
N ASP A 64 14.61 -2.37 8.70
CA ASP A 64 13.73 -2.15 9.84
C ASP A 64 12.54 -1.25 9.47
N LEU A 65 12.79 -0.19 8.71
CA LEU A 65 11.74 0.70 8.18
C LEU A 65 10.76 -0.05 7.27
N ILE A 66 11.24 -0.96 6.41
CA ILE A 66 10.37 -1.83 5.60
C ILE A 66 9.52 -2.74 6.50
N SER A 67 10.11 -3.31 7.56
CA SER A 67 9.38 -4.21 8.47
C SER A 67 8.30 -3.46 9.27
N GLN A 68 8.54 -2.18 9.59
CA GLN A 68 7.54 -1.31 10.20
C GLN A 68 6.46 -0.92 9.19
N SER A 69 6.85 -0.56 7.96
CA SER A 69 5.94 -0.21 6.87
C SER A 69 5.03 -1.38 6.49
N GLU A 70 5.55 -2.62 6.48
CA GLU A 70 4.77 -3.84 6.25
C GLU A 70 3.59 -3.94 7.23
N ARG A 71 3.83 -3.68 8.53
CA ARG A 71 2.78 -3.74 9.55
C ARG A 71 1.71 -2.68 9.35
N VAL A 72 2.12 -1.46 9.03
CA VAL A 72 1.19 -0.34 8.76
C VAL A 72 0.35 -0.64 7.53
N LEU A 73 0.99 -1.05 6.42
CA LEU A 73 0.29 -1.38 5.18
C LEU A 73 -0.63 -2.56 5.34
N ARG A 74 -0.26 -3.58 6.12
CA ARG A 74 -1.15 -4.71 6.44
C ARG A 74 -2.43 -4.23 7.11
N ASN A 75 -2.32 -3.39 8.13
CA ASN A 75 -3.49 -2.84 8.80
C ASN A 75 -4.36 -1.98 7.86
N ARG A 76 -3.76 -1.13 7.02
CA ARG A 76 -4.52 -0.30 6.06
C ARG A 76 -5.27 -1.13 5.04
N VAL A 77 -4.60 -2.15 4.53
CA VAL A 77 -5.16 -2.97 3.48
C VAL A 77 -6.22 -3.93 4.02
N ASP A 78 -6.06 -4.44 5.24
CA ASP A 78 -7.12 -5.18 5.91
C ASP A 78 -8.40 -4.33 6.07
N GLU A 79 -8.25 -3.01 6.28
CA GLU A 79 -9.37 -2.08 6.39
C GLU A 79 -9.98 -1.65 5.05
N LEU A 80 -9.22 -1.74 3.95
CA LEU A 80 -9.75 -1.58 2.59
C LEU A 80 -10.81 -2.64 2.25
N GLY A 81 -10.83 -3.76 3.00
CA GLY A 81 -11.77 -4.85 2.78
C GLY A 81 -11.45 -5.66 1.52
N VAL A 82 -10.20 -5.61 1.06
CA VAL A 82 -9.74 -6.45 -0.06
C VAL A 82 -9.65 -7.91 0.38
N GLU A 83 -9.96 -8.81 -0.53
CA GLU A 83 -9.85 -10.24 -0.28
C GLU A 83 -8.35 -10.63 -0.28
N GLU A 84 -7.79 -10.79 0.91
CA GLU A 84 -6.48 -11.42 1.15
C GLU A 84 -5.27 -10.68 0.55
N PRO A 85 -4.87 -9.56 1.15
CA PRO A 85 -3.72 -8.83 0.66
C PRO A 85 -2.40 -9.56 0.89
N LEU A 86 -1.59 -9.65 -0.17
CA LEU A 86 -0.25 -10.21 -0.06
C LEU A 86 0.76 -9.08 0.10
N ILE A 87 1.20 -8.87 1.33
CA ILE A 87 2.25 -7.90 1.65
C ILE A 87 3.48 -8.68 2.07
N GLN A 88 4.55 -8.57 1.30
CA GLN A 88 5.80 -9.29 1.51
C GLN A 88 7.00 -8.39 1.30
N LYS A 89 7.95 -8.46 2.24
CA LYS A 89 9.28 -7.90 2.07
C LYS A 89 10.07 -8.67 1.03
N VAL A 90 10.71 -7.97 0.11
CA VAL A 90 11.63 -8.53 -0.88
C VAL A 90 12.97 -7.84 -0.76
N GLY A 91 14.02 -8.62 -0.51
CA GLY A 91 15.34 -8.07 -0.24
C GLY A 91 15.39 -7.30 1.08
N GLN A 92 16.06 -6.15 1.10
CA GLN A 92 16.27 -5.33 2.30
C GLN A 92 15.55 -3.97 2.26
N ASP A 93 15.10 -3.54 1.09
CA ASP A 93 14.63 -2.18 0.80
C ASP A 93 13.28 -2.13 0.07
N ARG A 94 12.71 -3.28 -0.30
CA ARG A 94 11.46 -3.35 -1.08
C ARG A 94 10.35 -4.09 -0.38
N LEU A 95 9.14 -3.68 -0.71
CA LEU A 95 7.89 -4.29 -0.27
C LEU A 95 7.00 -4.54 -1.49
N ILE A 96 6.56 -5.77 -1.66
CA ILE A 96 5.55 -6.14 -2.65
C ILE A 96 4.18 -6.13 -1.95
N VAL A 97 3.21 -5.45 -2.56
CA VAL A 97 1.82 -5.36 -2.12
C VAL A 97 0.93 -5.83 -3.26
N GLU A 98 0.25 -6.96 -3.08
CA GLU A 98 -0.75 -7.47 -4.02
C GLU A 98 -2.13 -7.37 -3.40
N LEU A 99 -3.04 -6.70 -4.10
CA LEU A 99 -4.40 -6.46 -3.67
C LEU A 99 -5.35 -7.10 -4.69
N ALA A 100 -5.84 -8.30 -4.37
CA ALA A 100 -6.81 -9.01 -5.21
C ALA A 100 -8.22 -8.44 -4.99
N GLY A 101 -9.03 -8.43 -6.05
CA GLY A 101 -10.43 -7.99 -5.98
C GLY A 101 -10.63 -6.49 -5.75
N VAL A 102 -9.59 -5.67 -5.88
CA VAL A 102 -9.71 -4.20 -5.83
C VAL A 102 -10.50 -3.71 -7.04
N THR A 103 -11.60 -3.00 -6.79
CA THR A 103 -12.40 -2.34 -7.84
C THR A 103 -11.94 -0.91 -8.13
N ASP A 104 -11.36 -0.24 -7.15
CA ASP A 104 -10.91 1.16 -7.23
C ASP A 104 -9.40 1.23 -6.96
N GLU A 105 -8.64 1.16 -8.04
CA GLU A 105 -7.18 1.10 -8.02
C GLU A 105 -6.56 2.42 -7.53
N GLU A 106 -7.13 3.56 -7.96
CA GLU A 106 -6.62 4.88 -7.57
C GLU A 106 -6.76 5.08 -6.06
N ARG A 107 -7.93 4.75 -5.50
CA ARG A 107 -8.16 4.81 -4.05
C ARG A 107 -7.24 3.87 -3.27
N ALA A 108 -7.05 2.64 -3.75
CA ALA A 108 -6.16 1.68 -3.10
C ALA A 108 -4.70 2.16 -3.14
N LYS A 109 -4.26 2.75 -4.25
CA LYS A 109 -2.93 3.32 -4.42
C LYS A 109 -2.70 4.52 -3.49
N GLU A 110 -3.69 5.40 -3.35
CA GLU A 110 -3.63 6.53 -2.43
C GLU A 110 -3.48 6.04 -0.98
N ILE A 111 -4.28 5.06 -0.56
CA ILE A 111 -4.21 4.52 0.82
C ILE A 111 -2.88 3.80 1.11
N VAL A 112 -2.31 3.12 0.12
CA VAL A 112 -1.00 2.46 0.24
C VAL A 112 0.16 3.46 0.17
N GLY A 113 0.06 4.51 -0.64
CA GLY A 113 1.13 5.49 -0.86
C GLY A 113 1.22 6.61 0.17
N THR A 114 0.11 6.97 0.81
CA THR A 114 0.03 8.11 1.75
C THR A 114 0.88 7.85 3.01
N THR A 115 1.75 8.77 3.43
CA THR A 115 2.53 8.58 4.68
C THR A 115 1.63 8.61 5.91
N ALA A 116 0.65 9.51 5.92
CA ALA A 116 -0.31 9.70 7.00
C ALA A 116 0.30 10.22 8.31
N LEU A 117 1.28 11.11 8.20
CA LEU A 117 1.85 11.77 9.35
C LEU A 117 0.84 12.77 9.92
N LEU A 118 0.13 12.35 10.97
CA LEU A 118 -0.80 13.20 11.72
C LEU A 118 -0.05 14.01 12.79
N GLU A 119 -0.26 15.32 12.78
CA GLU A 119 0.29 16.23 13.78
C GLU A 119 -0.76 17.25 14.24
N PHE A 120 -0.72 17.59 15.52
CA PHE A 120 -1.49 18.70 16.08
C PHE A 120 -0.55 19.85 16.40
N ARG A 121 -0.85 21.02 15.81
CA ARG A 121 -0.03 22.23 15.93
C ARG A 121 -0.90 23.41 16.34
N LEU A 122 -0.33 24.37 17.06
CA LEU A 122 -1.02 25.62 17.37
C LEU A 122 -0.98 26.55 16.15
N VAL A 123 -2.11 27.15 15.82
CA VAL A 123 -2.17 28.18 14.78
C VAL A 123 -1.80 29.52 15.39
N ARG A 124 -1.01 30.31 14.68
CA ARG A 124 -0.65 31.67 15.05
C ARG A 124 -1.30 32.67 14.09
N PRO A 125 -1.59 33.91 14.54
CA PRO A 125 -2.14 34.94 13.67
C PRO A 125 -1.20 35.25 12.50
N LEU A 126 -1.74 35.34 11.28
CA LEU A 126 -0.98 35.63 10.07
C LEU A 126 -0.38 37.03 10.03
N SER A 127 -0.85 37.96 10.89
CA SER A 127 -0.20 39.26 11.07
C SER A 127 1.27 39.15 11.49
N GLN A 128 1.68 38.02 12.08
CA GLN A 128 3.08 37.75 12.40
C GLN A 128 3.92 37.37 11.17
N VAL A 129 3.30 36.98 10.05
CA VAL A 129 3.99 36.59 8.81
C VAL A 129 4.22 37.76 7.87
N GLU A 130 3.38 38.80 7.93
CA GLU A 130 3.48 39.98 7.05
C GLU A 130 4.90 40.57 6.94
N PRO A 131 5.69 40.72 8.05
CA PRO A 131 7.06 41.24 7.96
C PRO A 131 8.04 40.31 7.24
N TYR A 132 7.72 39.02 7.14
CA TYR A 132 8.56 37.99 6.55
C TYR A 132 8.23 37.70 5.09
N LEU A 133 7.06 38.13 4.58
CA LEU A 133 6.65 37.92 3.18
C LEU A 133 7.69 38.45 2.19
N ALA A 134 8.20 39.67 2.41
CA ALA A 134 9.23 40.25 1.55
C ALA A 134 10.55 39.46 1.58
N ARG A 135 10.88 38.81 2.70
CA ARG A 135 12.08 37.96 2.80
C ARG A 135 11.85 36.61 2.11
N ILE A 136 10.64 36.06 2.20
CA ILE A 136 10.25 34.84 1.49
C ILE A 136 10.38 35.07 -0.03
N ASP A 137 9.85 36.19 -0.53
CA ASP A 137 9.97 36.56 -1.94
C ASP A 137 11.45 36.64 -2.38
N ARG A 138 12.32 37.26 -1.58
CA ARG A 138 13.77 37.32 -1.87
C ARG A 138 14.42 35.95 -1.89
N ALA A 139 14.15 35.11 -0.89
CA ALA A 139 14.70 33.76 -0.85
C ALA A 139 14.31 32.93 -2.09
N ILE A 140 13.09 33.11 -2.60
CA ILE A 140 12.63 32.48 -3.85
C ILE A 140 13.40 33.00 -5.05
N VAL A 141 13.62 34.32 -5.13
CA VAL A 141 14.41 34.94 -6.23
C VAL A 141 15.84 34.42 -6.22
N VAL A 142 16.47 34.33 -5.05
CA VAL A 142 17.82 33.77 -4.89
C VAL A 142 17.87 32.30 -5.32
N ALA A 143 16.89 31.49 -4.91
CA ALA A 143 16.89 30.04 -5.18
C ALA A 143 16.63 29.69 -6.66
N LEU A 144 15.71 30.40 -7.32
CA LEU A 144 15.28 30.06 -8.69
C LEU A 144 15.93 30.91 -9.78
N GLY A 145 16.35 32.13 -9.45
CA GLY A 145 16.74 33.14 -10.41
C GLY A 145 15.56 33.74 -11.18
N VAL A 146 15.77 34.94 -11.72
CA VAL A 146 14.74 35.73 -12.41
C VAL A 146 14.25 35.06 -13.69
N ASP A 147 15.13 34.40 -14.44
CA ASP A 147 14.76 33.78 -15.72
C ASP A 147 13.78 32.62 -15.55
N SER A 148 14.00 31.78 -14.52
CA SER A 148 13.06 30.71 -14.14
C SER A 148 11.73 31.28 -13.68
N LEU A 149 11.74 32.37 -12.89
CA LEU A 149 10.53 33.07 -12.46
C LEU A 149 9.77 33.69 -13.65
N ARG A 150 10.48 34.23 -14.64
CA ARG A 150 9.87 34.76 -15.86
C ARG A 150 9.24 33.65 -16.71
N ALA A 151 9.89 32.49 -16.79
CA ALA A 151 9.33 31.31 -17.45
C ALA A 151 8.05 30.79 -16.78
N LEU A 152 7.95 30.92 -15.45
CA LEU A 152 6.74 30.62 -14.67
C LEU A 152 5.68 31.74 -14.71
N GLY A 153 5.96 32.88 -15.36
CA GLY A 153 5.08 34.05 -15.37
C GLY A 153 4.99 34.80 -14.04
N ARG A 154 5.98 34.61 -13.14
CA ARG A 154 5.97 35.11 -11.74
C ARG A 154 7.01 36.18 -11.43
N ALA A 155 7.70 36.71 -12.43
CA ALA A 155 8.57 37.87 -12.28
C ALA A 155 7.76 39.18 -12.30
N GLN A 156 6.89 39.39 -11.31
CA GLN A 156 6.09 40.61 -11.16
C GLN A 156 6.70 41.49 -10.06
N THR A 157 6.92 42.77 -10.37
CA THR A 157 7.31 43.81 -9.42
C THR A 157 6.07 44.40 -8.74
N ALA A 158 6.24 45.01 -7.56
CA ALA A 158 5.16 45.78 -6.96
C ALA A 158 4.68 46.89 -7.92
N PRO A 159 3.38 47.21 -7.98
CA PRO A 159 2.94 48.40 -8.72
C PRO A 159 3.66 49.63 -8.17
N ASP A 160 4.25 50.45 -9.04
CA ASP A 160 4.76 51.79 -8.71
C ASP A 160 3.59 52.68 -8.28
N GLY A 161 3.24 52.58 -7.01
CA GLY A 161 2.18 53.33 -6.36
C GLY A 161 2.44 53.24 -4.88
N GLY A 162 3.15 54.24 -4.37
CA GLY A 162 3.63 54.29 -3.00
C GLY A 162 2.52 54.04 -1.99
N VAL A 163 2.91 53.43 -0.88
CA VAL A 163 2.10 53.31 0.34
C VAL A 163 1.60 54.70 0.82
N GLU A 164 2.19 55.78 0.32
CA GLU A 164 1.79 57.18 0.55
C GLU A 164 0.52 57.62 -0.22
N ASP A 165 0.27 57.12 -1.43
CA ASP A 165 -0.91 57.49 -2.24
C ASP A 165 -2.22 56.87 -1.72
N LEU A 166 -2.11 55.80 -0.92
CA LEU A 166 -3.24 55.16 -0.23
C LEU A 166 -3.58 55.82 1.11
N ILE A 167 -2.67 56.62 1.68
CA ILE A 167 -2.84 57.28 3.00
C ILE A 167 -3.25 58.74 2.84
N PHE A 168 -2.78 59.43 1.81
CA PHE A 168 -3.06 60.85 1.59
C PHE A 168 -3.77 61.05 0.25
N GLY A 169 -5.11 61.10 0.29
CA GLY A 169 -5.93 61.35 -0.88
C GLY A 169 -5.48 62.57 -1.70
N GLY A 170 -5.50 62.41 -3.01
CA GLY A 170 -4.81 63.25 -3.98
C GLY A 170 -5.08 64.75 -3.90
N GLY A 171 -4.04 65.51 -4.29
CA GLY A 171 -4.11 66.94 -4.54
C GLY A 171 -2.72 67.50 -4.80
N ALA A 172 -2.39 67.72 -6.07
CA ALA A 172 -1.27 68.59 -6.45
C ALA A 172 -1.49 70.01 -5.89
N PRO A 173 -0.42 70.79 -5.66
CA PRO A 173 -0.01 71.72 -6.72
C PRO A 173 1.51 71.93 -6.87
N ALA A 174 1.84 72.56 -7.99
CA ALA A 174 3.16 72.90 -8.51
C ALA A 174 3.86 74.10 -7.83
N ASP A 175 5.09 74.33 -8.29
CA ASP A 175 5.98 75.52 -8.23
C ASP A 175 7.00 75.63 -7.08
N THR A 176 8.31 75.61 -7.41
CA THR A 176 9.24 76.78 -7.44
C THR A 176 10.71 76.30 -7.74
N PRO A 177 11.57 77.07 -8.47
CA PRO A 177 12.83 76.59 -9.05
C PRO A 177 14.10 77.10 -8.29
N PRO A 178 15.35 77.14 -8.84
CA PRO A 178 16.52 76.44 -8.28
C PRO A 178 17.62 77.36 -7.68
N GLY A 179 18.53 76.79 -6.88
CA GLY A 179 19.88 77.33 -6.69
C GLY A 179 20.49 77.23 -5.29
N ALA A 180 21.72 76.68 -5.23
CA ALA A 180 22.92 77.23 -4.58
C ALA A 180 23.78 76.15 -3.90
N ALA A 181 24.98 75.92 -4.46
CA ALA A 181 26.16 75.50 -3.70
C ALA A 181 26.82 76.76 -3.08
N PRO A 182 27.65 76.67 -2.01
CA PRO A 182 29.07 76.27 -2.18
C PRO A 182 29.75 75.52 -0.99
N ASP A 183 30.60 74.52 -1.30
CA ASP A 183 32.07 74.37 -1.07
C ASP A 183 32.80 74.90 0.22
N PRO A 184 34.07 74.53 0.54
CA PRO A 184 34.52 73.35 1.32
C PRO A 184 35.57 73.64 2.47
N ALA A 185 36.09 72.56 3.08
CA ALA A 185 37.38 72.38 3.79
C ALA A 185 37.57 72.80 5.29
N ALA A 186 37.96 71.83 6.14
CA ALA A 186 39.26 71.75 6.85
C ALA A 186 39.28 70.71 8.02
N ASP A 187 40.23 69.77 7.95
CA ASP A 187 40.77 68.88 9.01
C ASP A 187 41.88 69.65 9.82
N PRO A 188 42.55 69.19 10.93
CA PRO A 188 42.77 67.81 11.39
C PRO A 188 42.81 67.53 12.92
N SER A 189 42.95 66.24 13.27
CA SER A 189 43.10 65.58 14.59
C SER A 189 44.30 66.04 15.45
N PRO A 190 44.45 65.54 16.70
CA PRO A 190 45.31 64.35 16.89
C PRO A 190 44.89 63.32 17.99
N ASP A 191 45.25 62.06 17.69
CA ASP A 191 45.29 60.79 18.47
C ASP A 191 46.30 60.81 19.67
N PRO A 192 46.47 59.78 20.58
CA PRO A 192 46.48 58.33 20.21
C PRO A 192 46.30 57.17 21.26
N ILE A 193 46.19 55.92 20.72
CA ILE A 193 46.78 54.61 21.15
C ILE A 193 46.26 53.92 22.45
N LEU A 194 46.05 52.60 22.60
CA LEU A 194 45.94 51.32 21.85
C LEU A 194 45.58 50.25 22.92
N GLN A 195 44.73 49.25 22.63
CA GLN A 195 45.11 47.84 22.84
C GLN A 195 44.17 46.88 22.11
N GLN A 196 44.77 45.99 21.30
CA GLN A 196 44.15 44.97 20.47
C GLN A 196 44.06 43.64 21.23
N ASP A 197 43.03 42.85 20.93
CA ASP A 197 43.02 41.38 21.06
C ASP A 197 42.56 40.78 19.70
N PRO A 198 42.96 39.53 19.35
CA PRO A 198 43.18 39.05 17.98
C PRO A 198 41.89 38.70 17.19
N PRO A 199 41.96 38.57 15.85
CA PRO A 199 40.79 38.29 15.04
C PRO A 199 40.37 36.83 15.22
N VAL A 200 39.15 36.61 15.71
CA VAL A 200 38.43 35.38 15.40
C VAL A 200 38.02 35.53 13.94
N VAL A 201 38.68 34.78 13.06
CA VAL A 201 38.23 34.59 11.69
C VAL A 201 36.90 33.84 11.77
N ALA A 202 35.80 34.58 11.88
CA ALA A 202 34.54 34.10 11.39
C ALA A 202 34.67 34.14 9.86
N GLU A 203 34.55 32.98 9.22
CA GLU A 203 34.18 32.96 7.81
C GLU A 203 32.91 33.79 7.69
N GLU A 204 33.02 34.98 7.08
CA GLU A 204 31.86 35.71 6.59
C GLU A 204 31.20 34.78 5.58
N ALA A 205 30.11 34.14 5.97
CA ALA A 205 29.19 33.56 5.00
C ALA A 205 28.81 34.70 4.06
N GLU A 206 29.22 34.61 2.79
CA GLU A 206 28.80 35.53 1.74
C GLU A 206 27.28 35.66 1.82
N ASP A 207 26.77 36.86 2.14
CA ASP A 207 25.33 37.10 2.22
C ASP A 207 24.78 37.02 0.79
N PRO A 208 24.08 35.93 0.39
CA PRO A 208 23.64 35.74 -0.99
C PRO A 208 22.60 36.80 -1.39
N GLU A 209 22.02 37.54 -0.43
CA GLU A 209 21.16 38.68 -0.71
C GLU A 209 21.92 39.92 -1.17
N ALA A 210 23.25 39.99 -1.01
CA ALA A 210 24.06 41.15 -1.39
C ALA A 210 24.26 41.27 -2.92
N GLU A 211 24.14 40.17 -3.67
CA GLU A 211 24.35 40.12 -5.12
C GLU A 211 23.11 40.51 -5.95
N LEU A 212 21.93 40.63 -5.33
CA LEU A 212 20.68 40.99 -6.01
C LEU A 212 20.67 42.48 -6.40
N SER A 213 20.34 42.74 -7.67
CA SER A 213 20.06 44.09 -8.18
C SER A 213 18.82 44.72 -7.53
N ASP A 214 18.71 46.04 -7.58
CA ASP A 214 17.57 46.77 -6.98
C ASP A 214 16.22 46.29 -7.57
N ASP A 215 16.18 46.01 -8.87
CA ASP A 215 14.98 45.49 -9.55
C ASP A 215 14.59 44.09 -9.03
N GLU A 216 15.57 43.22 -8.81
CA GLU A 216 15.35 41.85 -8.29
C GLU A 216 14.79 41.85 -6.87
N ARG A 217 15.21 42.82 -6.04
CA ARG A 217 14.72 42.97 -4.65
C ARG A 217 13.26 43.40 -4.57
N THR A 218 12.68 43.92 -5.66
CA THR A 218 11.27 44.37 -5.71
C THR A 218 10.30 43.30 -6.23
N LEU A 219 10.81 42.17 -6.73
CA LEU A 219 9.99 41.06 -7.22
C LEU A 219 9.21 40.41 -6.07
N ARG A 220 7.97 40.01 -6.35
CA ARG A 220 7.04 39.39 -5.39
C ARG A 220 6.46 38.07 -5.88
N PRO A 221 7.28 37.04 -6.16
CA PRO A 221 6.84 35.81 -6.78
C PRO A 221 5.84 35.01 -5.93
N PHE A 222 5.92 35.07 -4.60
CA PHE A 222 4.99 34.40 -3.69
C PHE A 222 3.89 35.34 -3.20
N THR A 223 4.23 36.55 -2.78
CA THR A 223 3.23 37.49 -2.24
C THR A 223 2.16 37.86 -3.27
N SER A 224 2.49 37.91 -4.56
CA SER A 224 1.50 38.14 -5.64
C SER A 224 0.46 37.02 -5.79
N LEU A 225 0.74 35.83 -5.25
CA LEU A 225 -0.20 34.69 -5.23
C LEU A 225 -1.22 34.79 -4.09
N LEU A 226 -0.90 35.62 -3.08
CA LEU A 226 -1.72 35.77 -1.89
C LEU A 226 -2.80 36.82 -2.12
N LEU A 227 -4.04 36.43 -1.85
CA LEU A 227 -5.19 37.30 -1.78
C LEU A 227 -5.57 37.48 -0.31
N SER A 228 -5.92 38.70 0.08
CA SER A 228 -6.47 38.94 1.42
C SER A 228 -7.89 38.38 1.49
N GLY A 229 -8.11 37.43 2.39
CA GLY A 229 -9.40 36.88 2.75
C GLY A 229 -10.03 37.61 3.94
N GLY A 230 -11.26 37.23 4.29
CA GLY A 230 -11.91 37.68 5.53
C GLY A 230 -11.12 37.25 6.77
N ASP A 231 -11.25 38.00 7.87
CA ASP A 231 -10.61 37.73 9.17
C ASP A 231 -9.07 37.66 9.15
N GLY A 232 -8.41 38.33 8.19
CA GLY A 232 -6.95 38.37 8.10
C GLY A 232 -6.32 37.09 7.54
N ALA A 233 -7.12 36.23 6.91
CA ALA A 233 -6.64 35.05 6.20
C ALA A 233 -5.91 35.44 4.91
N PHE A 234 -4.88 34.68 4.53
CA PHE A 234 -4.33 34.70 3.18
C PHE A 234 -4.87 33.54 2.38
N LEU A 235 -5.29 33.81 1.15
CA LEU A 235 -5.90 32.86 0.24
C LEU A 235 -5.05 32.72 -1.02
N VAL A 236 -4.86 31.51 -1.52
CA VAL A 236 -4.23 31.25 -2.81
C VAL A 236 -5.24 30.61 -3.74
N SER A 237 -5.27 31.03 -5.01
CA SER A 237 -6.17 30.41 -6.00
C SER A 237 -5.81 28.93 -6.18
N THR A 238 -6.78 28.07 -6.47
CA THR A 238 -6.51 26.64 -6.68
C THR A 238 -5.56 26.41 -7.86
N GLU A 239 -5.56 27.31 -8.85
CA GLU A 239 -4.66 27.28 -10.01
C GLU A 239 -3.21 27.61 -9.63
N ASP A 240 -3.01 28.52 -8.67
CA ASP A 240 -1.68 28.97 -8.22
C ASP A 240 -1.11 28.10 -7.08
N TYR A 241 -1.95 27.28 -6.43
CA TYR A 241 -1.56 26.44 -5.29
C TYR A 241 -0.33 25.55 -5.54
N PRO A 242 -0.20 24.82 -6.67
CA PRO A 242 0.97 23.97 -6.89
C PRO A 242 2.30 24.74 -6.86
N VAL A 243 2.30 25.97 -7.41
CA VAL A 243 3.48 26.84 -7.45
C VAL A 243 3.76 27.41 -6.06
N ALA A 244 2.72 27.89 -5.37
CA ALA A 244 2.86 28.41 -4.01
C ALA A 244 3.36 27.34 -3.03
N ARG A 245 2.87 26.10 -3.16
CA ARG A 245 3.33 24.93 -2.38
C ARG A 245 4.80 24.64 -2.65
N MET A 246 5.21 24.63 -3.91
CA MET A 246 6.61 24.40 -4.31
C MET A 246 7.53 25.43 -3.65
N PHE A 247 7.17 26.72 -3.67
CA PHE A 247 7.97 27.77 -3.03
C PHE A 247 8.12 27.56 -1.52
N LEU A 248 7.04 27.21 -0.80
CA LEU A 248 7.11 26.98 0.65
C LEU A 248 7.90 25.72 1.04
N GLN A 249 8.07 24.76 0.13
CA GLN A 249 8.83 23.54 0.37
C GLN A 249 10.35 23.71 0.18
N MET A 250 10.79 24.81 -0.45
CA MET A 250 12.21 25.10 -0.68
C MET A 250 12.99 25.29 0.64
N PRO A 251 14.17 24.66 0.80
CA PRO A 251 15.00 24.81 2.00
C PRO A 251 15.32 26.27 2.34
N GLU A 252 15.58 27.09 1.34
CA GLU A 252 15.91 28.51 1.43
C GLU A 252 14.75 29.30 2.04
N VAL A 253 13.53 29.02 1.61
CA VAL A 253 12.30 29.67 2.08
C VAL A 253 11.95 29.25 3.51
N ARG A 254 12.11 27.96 3.85
CA ARG A 254 11.88 27.46 5.21
C ARG A 254 12.84 28.07 6.23
N GLY A 255 14.01 28.55 5.80
CA GLY A 255 14.99 29.23 6.63
C GLY A 255 14.63 30.67 7.01
N VAL A 256 13.70 31.31 6.29
CA VAL A 256 13.37 32.74 6.44
C VAL A 256 12.52 33.01 7.69
N LEU A 257 11.61 32.09 8.04
CA LEU A 257 10.72 32.26 9.18
C LEU A 257 11.54 32.20 10.49
N PRO A 258 11.23 33.06 11.47
CA PRO A 258 12.03 33.17 12.67
C PRO A 258 12.02 31.85 13.44
N ARG A 259 13.22 31.34 13.73
CA ARG A 259 13.44 30.32 14.77
C ARG A 259 13.53 31.06 16.10
N GLY A 260 12.38 31.46 16.63
CA GLY A 260 12.33 32.14 17.92
C GLY A 260 12.95 31.29 19.02
N ARG A 261 13.30 31.93 20.15
CA ARG A 261 13.95 31.28 21.31
C ARG A 261 13.10 30.17 21.97
N LEU A 262 11.85 29.97 21.51
CA LEU A 262 10.88 29.03 22.09
C LEU A 262 10.06 28.22 21.07
N ASN A 263 9.93 28.61 19.79
CA ASN A 263 9.21 27.83 18.75
C ASN A 263 9.65 28.27 17.34
N SER A 264 9.82 27.32 16.42
CA SER A 264 9.90 27.59 14.97
C SER A 264 8.51 27.90 14.42
N LEU A 265 8.41 28.66 13.32
CA LEU A 265 7.14 28.93 12.62
C LEU A 265 7.19 28.31 11.22
N SER A 266 6.04 27.86 10.73
CA SER A 266 5.90 27.20 9.43
C SER A 266 4.58 27.57 8.76
N LEU A 267 4.61 27.69 7.43
CA LEU A 267 3.44 28.03 6.62
C LEU A 267 2.89 26.79 5.94
N HIS A 268 1.58 26.57 6.06
CA HIS A 268 0.89 25.39 5.55
C HIS A 268 -0.42 25.78 4.88
N PHE A 269 -0.83 25.06 3.84
CA PHE A 269 -2.10 25.30 3.16
C PHE A 269 -3.20 24.38 3.70
N GLY A 270 -4.44 24.85 3.60
CA GLY A 270 -5.63 24.02 3.78
C GLY A 270 -5.70 22.90 2.73
N TRP A 271 -6.14 21.72 3.17
CA TRP A 271 -6.38 20.58 2.29
C TRP A 271 -7.54 20.85 1.35
N GLN A 272 -8.67 21.35 1.87
CA GLN A 272 -9.86 21.59 1.07
C GLN A 272 -9.89 23.00 0.47
N PRO A 273 -10.21 23.12 -0.83
CA PRO A 273 -10.47 24.42 -1.43
C PRO A 273 -11.84 24.96 -1.00
N THR A 274 -11.88 26.24 -0.63
CA THR A 274 -13.08 26.98 -0.29
C THR A 274 -13.54 27.79 -1.50
N ALA A 275 -14.82 27.66 -1.88
CA ALA A 275 -15.41 28.44 -2.96
C ALA A 275 -15.73 29.87 -2.51
N LEU A 276 -15.17 30.86 -3.21
CA LEU A 276 -15.42 32.29 -2.98
C LEU A 276 -15.63 32.98 -4.34
N GLY A 277 -16.78 33.61 -4.56
CA GLY A 277 -17.04 34.38 -5.79
C GLY A 277 -16.98 33.56 -7.08
N GLY A 278 -17.29 32.26 -7.05
CA GLY A 278 -17.26 31.37 -8.22
C GLY A 278 -15.86 30.84 -8.58
N ARG A 279 -14.84 31.16 -7.80
CA ARG A 279 -13.50 30.58 -7.86
C ARG A 279 -13.19 29.83 -6.56
N THR A 280 -12.23 28.93 -6.60
CA THR A 280 -11.84 28.13 -5.44
C THR A 280 -10.46 28.54 -4.93
N TYR A 281 -10.33 28.67 -3.62
CA TYR A 281 -9.12 29.14 -2.95
C TYR A 281 -8.72 28.22 -1.81
N ARG A 282 -7.43 28.19 -1.45
CA ARG A 282 -6.94 27.52 -0.26
C ARG A 282 -6.43 28.55 0.75
N GLU A 283 -6.85 28.38 2.01
CA GLU A 283 -6.39 29.21 3.13
C GLU A 283 -4.95 28.83 3.50
N LEU A 284 -4.13 29.85 3.78
CA LEU A 284 -2.78 29.73 4.30
C LEU A 284 -2.83 29.85 5.82
N PHE A 285 -2.17 28.93 6.52
CA PHE A 285 -2.07 28.87 7.96
C PHE A 285 -0.64 29.08 8.41
N LEU A 286 -0.46 29.87 9.47
CA LEU A 286 0.80 29.96 10.20
C LEU A 286 0.72 29.02 11.40
N LEU A 287 1.61 28.04 11.43
CA LEU A 287 1.66 27.03 12.47
C LEU A 287 2.96 27.14 13.26
N GLU A 288 2.90 26.80 14.54
CA GLU A 288 4.10 26.45 15.29
C GLU A 288 4.77 25.22 14.68
N GLY A 289 6.09 25.22 14.67
CA GLY A 289 6.89 24.20 14.01
C GLY A 289 7.01 22.92 14.83
N GLU A 290 6.92 23.00 16.16
CA GLU A 290 6.82 21.81 17.01
C GLU A 290 5.36 21.38 17.15
N ALA A 291 5.07 20.14 16.75
CA ALA A 291 3.79 19.50 17.04
C ALA A 291 3.73 19.13 18.53
N PHE A 292 2.66 19.54 19.22
CA PHE A 292 2.49 19.20 20.63
C PHE A 292 1.88 17.80 20.82
N LEU A 293 1.30 17.22 19.76
CA LEU A 293 0.80 15.85 19.73
C LEU A 293 0.97 15.29 18.31
N ALA A 294 1.36 14.02 18.20
CA ALA A 294 1.49 13.31 16.94
C ALA A 294 0.52 12.12 16.86
N GLY A 295 0.44 11.51 15.68
CA GLY A 295 -0.49 10.42 15.35
C GLY A 295 -0.29 9.14 16.16
N ASP A 296 0.88 8.90 16.71
CA ASP A 296 1.23 7.73 17.52
C ASP A 296 0.44 7.63 18.84
N GLU A 297 -0.09 8.76 19.31
CA GLU A 297 -0.93 8.84 20.51
C GLU A 297 -2.42 8.56 20.23
N LEU A 298 -2.82 8.28 18.98
CA LEU A 298 -4.18 7.86 18.64
C LEU A 298 -4.39 6.36 18.90
N GLU A 299 -5.44 6.02 19.64
CA GLU A 299 -5.88 4.64 19.87
C GLU A 299 -7.05 4.24 18.96
N THR A 300 -7.92 5.20 18.60
CA THR A 300 -9.10 4.93 17.78
C THR A 300 -9.38 6.09 16.84
N ALA A 301 -9.90 5.80 15.65
CA ALA A 301 -10.46 6.77 14.71
C ALA A 301 -11.69 6.17 14.02
N GLN A 302 -12.78 6.94 13.93
CA GLN A 302 -14.05 6.51 13.32
C GLN A 302 -14.72 7.67 12.59
N ALA A 303 -15.06 7.44 11.33
CA ALA A 303 -15.86 8.36 10.53
C ALA A 303 -17.34 8.23 10.88
N ILE A 304 -17.97 9.34 11.28
CA ILE A 304 -19.41 9.42 11.55
C ILE A 304 -19.98 10.66 10.87
N ARG A 305 -21.32 10.71 10.73
CA ARG A 305 -22.00 11.98 10.44
C ARG A 305 -22.34 12.65 11.77
N ASP A 306 -21.95 13.91 11.91
CA ASP A 306 -22.39 14.71 13.03
C ASP A 306 -23.91 14.91 12.97
N GLN A 307 -24.60 14.69 14.09
CA GLN A 307 -26.06 14.74 14.16
C GLN A 307 -26.61 16.16 14.04
N GLN A 308 -25.80 17.17 14.36
CA GLN A 308 -26.23 18.56 14.34
C GLN A 308 -26.03 19.22 12.98
N THR A 309 -24.83 19.07 12.42
CA THR A 309 -24.46 19.70 11.15
C THR A 309 -24.71 18.81 9.93
N ASN A 310 -24.96 17.51 10.14
CA ASN A 310 -25.02 16.48 9.10
C ASN A 310 -23.74 16.38 8.24
N GLN A 311 -22.65 16.98 8.71
CA GLN A 311 -21.34 16.94 8.05
C GLN A 311 -20.58 15.68 8.46
N PRO A 312 -19.74 15.13 7.57
CA PRO A 312 -18.86 14.03 7.94
C PRO A 312 -17.75 14.53 8.87
N VAL A 313 -17.52 13.78 9.95
CA VAL A 313 -16.49 14.07 10.94
C VAL A 313 -15.74 12.79 11.30
N VAL A 314 -14.47 12.91 11.63
CA VAL A 314 -13.67 11.80 12.14
C VAL A 314 -13.50 11.98 13.65
N THR A 315 -14.16 11.12 14.41
CA THR A 315 -13.96 11.05 15.87
C THR A 315 -12.73 10.24 16.17
N PHE A 316 -11.91 10.69 17.12
CA PHE A 316 -10.70 9.97 17.53
C PHE A 316 -10.59 9.87 19.05
N GLY A 317 -9.96 8.79 19.49
CA GLY A 317 -9.60 8.52 20.87
C GLY A 317 -8.09 8.58 21.04
N LEU A 318 -7.62 9.30 22.06
CA LEU A 318 -6.21 9.42 22.42
C LEU A 318 -5.87 8.50 23.58
N SER A 319 -4.60 8.11 23.65
CA SER A 319 -4.04 7.40 24.78
C SER A 319 -4.18 8.20 26.08
N ARG A 320 -3.97 7.53 27.23
CA ARG A 320 -3.94 8.23 28.53
C ARG A 320 -2.85 9.31 28.59
N ALA A 321 -1.72 9.12 27.91
CA ALA A 321 -0.64 10.08 27.88
C ALA A 321 -0.99 11.25 26.95
N GLY A 322 -1.34 10.94 25.69
CA GLY A 322 -1.81 11.92 24.70
C GLY A 322 -2.96 12.77 25.23
N GLY A 323 -3.99 12.18 25.83
CA GLY A 323 -5.15 12.93 26.35
C GLY A 323 -4.82 13.86 27.53
N ARG A 324 -3.78 13.59 28.32
CA ARG A 324 -3.29 14.54 29.35
C ARG A 324 -2.56 15.71 28.73
N ASN A 325 -1.73 15.45 27.72
CA ASN A 325 -0.99 16.50 27.03
C ASN A 325 -1.95 17.40 26.22
N PHE A 326 -2.85 16.77 25.47
CA PHE A 326 -3.90 17.45 24.71
C PHE A 326 -4.80 18.30 25.62
N GLY A 327 -5.20 17.77 26.79
CA GLY A 327 -5.96 18.53 27.79
C GLY A 327 -5.20 19.74 28.33
N ARG A 328 -3.92 19.58 28.68
CA ARG A 328 -3.09 20.70 29.15
C ARG A 328 -2.97 21.80 28.10
N THR A 329 -2.68 21.44 26.85
CA THR A 329 -2.50 22.39 25.75
C THR A 329 -3.82 23.08 25.39
N THR A 330 -4.91 22.32 25.22
CA THR A 330 -6.23 22.90 24.91
C THR A 330 -6.75 23.79 26.04
N GLY A 331 -6.57 23.38 27.30
CA GLY A 331 -6.95 24.19 28.46
C GLY A 331 -6.18 25.50 28.59
N ALA A 332 -4.92 25.55 28.12
CA ALA A 332 -4.11 26.76 28.12
C ALA A 332 -4.36 27.68 26.90
N ASN A 333 -4.97 27.16 25.82
CA ASN A 333 -5.16 27.84 24.55
C ASN A 333 -6.64 27.95 24.16
N ILE A 334 -7.54 28.21 25.13
CA ILE A 334 -8.97 28.40 24.86
C ILE A 334 -9.17 29.68 24.05
N GLY A 335 -9.92 29.59 22.95
CA GLY A 335 -10.13 30.67 21.99
C GLY A 335 -9.13 30.70 20.83
N GLU A 336 -8.03 29.95 20.92
CA GLU A 336 -7.06 29.79 19.84
C GLU A 336 -7.49 28.67 18.88
N ARG A 337 -6.88 28.63 17.68
CA ARG A 337 -7.08 27.54 16.71
C ARG A 337 -6.00 26.46 16.86
N ILE A 338 -6.40 25.20 16.79
CA ILE A 338 -5.48 24.06 16.69
C ILE A 338 -5.58 23.50 15.29
N ALA A 339 -4.48 23.48 14.56
CA ALA A 339 -4.41 22.82 13.26
C ALA A 339 -4.18 21.33 13.43
N ILE A 340 -4.95 20.57 12.66
CA ILE A 340 -4.81 19.14 12.47
C ILE A 340 -4.17 18.97 11.09
N VAL A 341 -2.90 18.58 11.08
CA VAL A 341 -2.06 18.52 9.89
C VAL A 341 -1.87 17.07 9.50
N LEU A 342 -2.06 16.77 8.22
CA LEU A 342 -1.78 15.47 7.63
C LEU A 342 -0.83 15.67 6.45
N ASP A 343 0.35 15.05 6.49
CA ASP A 343 1.35 15.11 5.40
C ASP A 343 1.70 16.54 4.94
N ASN A 344 1.77 17.47 5.91
CA ASN A 344 2.00 18.92 5.77
C ASN A 344 0.83 19.76 5.24
N ASP A 345 -0.34 19.19 4.96
CA ASP A 345 -1.54 19.94 4.60
C ASP A 345 -2.49 20.03 5.83
N VAL A 346 -3.09 21.21 6.05
CA VAL A 346 -4.01 21.45 7.17
C VAL A 346 -5.38 20.87 6.80
N VAL A 347 -5.75 19.77 7.45
CA VAL A 347 -7.06 19.11 7.28
C VAL A 347 -8.16 19.97 7.87
N SER A 348 -7.96 20.43 9.11
CA SER A 348 -8.90 21.28 9.81
C SER A 348 -8.18 22.15 10.85
N ALA A 349 -8.75 23.31 11.15
CA ALA A 349 -8.23 24.22 12.16
C ALA A 349 -9.36 24.77 13.05
N PRO A 350 -10.00 23.93 13.88
CA PRO A 350 -11.09 24.35 14.76
C PRO A 350 -10.60 25.26 15.90
N VAL A 351 -11.50 26.11 16.38
CA VAL A 351 -11.29 26.94 17.58
C VAL A 351 -11.51 26.09 18.83
N VAL A 352 -10.58 26.18 19.79
CA VAL A 352 -10.66 25.48 21.07
C VAL A 352 -11.70 26.16 21.95
N ARG A 353 -12.83 25.48 22.19
CA ARG A 353 -13.93 26.00 23.05
C ARG A 353 -13.81 25.59 24.51
N GLY A 354 -12.95 24.63 24.82
CA GLY A 354 -12.75 24.10 26.17
C GLY A 354 -11.66 23.01 26.19
N GLU A 355 -11.37 22.49 27.39
CA GLU A 355 -10.38 21.43 27.58
C GLU A 355 -10.85 20.12 26.92
N ILE A 356 -10.04 19.59 26.00
CA ILE A 356 -10.29 18.31 25.33
C ILE A 356 -9.28 17.30 25.85
N ARG A 357 -9.77 16.18 26.41
CA ARG A 357 -8.90 15.12 26.96
C ARG A 357 -8.71 13.99 25.96
N GLN A 358 -9.39 12.86 26.19
CA GLN A 358 -9.14 11.62 25.44
C GLN A 358 -9.98 11.48 24.16
N ARG A 359 -10.98 12.33 23.93
CA ARG A 359 -11.88 12.21 22.78
C ARG A 359 -11.98 13.53 22.07
N GLY A 360 -11.71 13.53 20.77
CA GLY A 360 -11.80 14.68 19.90
C GLY A 360 -12.55 14.36 18.61
N GLN A 361 -12.81 15.40 17.83
CA GLN A 361 -13.42 15.29 16.51
C GLN A 361 -12.65 16.17 15.51
N ILE A 362 -12.48 15.65 14.29
CA ILE A 362 -11.92 16.34 13.13
C ILE A 362 -13.10 16.66 12.22
N GLU A 363 -13.31 17.94 11.96
CA GLU A 363 -14.37 18.40 11.07
C GLU A 363 -13.79 18.49 9.65
N LEU A 364 -14.42 17.79 8.70
CA LEU A 364 -13.97 17.74 7.29
C LEU A 364 -14.80 18.67 6.38
N GLY A 365 -15.58 19.57 6.97
CA GLY A 365 -16.39 20.54 6.25
C GLY A 365 -17.28 19.92 5.18
N GLY A 366 -16.99 20.25 3.92
CA GLY A 366 -17.75 19.81 2.74
C GLY A 366 -17.34 18.46 2.15
N ALA A 367 -16.45 17.69 2.81
CA ALA A 367 -15.97 16.40 2.32
C ALA A 367 -17.09 15.39 2.03
N ALA A 368 -16.81 14.41 1.17
CA ALA A 368 -17.63 13.21 1.09
C ALA A 368 -17.48 12.34 2.35
N MET A 369 -18.50 11.51 2.65
CA MET A 369 -18.41 10.55 3.76
C MET A 369 -17.30 9.50 3.54
N ASP A 370 -17.01 9.18 2.27
CA ASP A 370 -15.97 8.20 1.94
C ASP A 370 -14.57 8.76 2.20
N GLU A 371 -14.31 10.04 1.92
CA GLU A 371 -13.06 10.72 2.33
C GLU A 371 -12.85 10.65 3.85
N ALA A 372 -13.92 10.84 4.64
CA ALA A 372 -13.84 10.72 6.10
C ALA A 372 -13.51 9.29 6.55
N ARG A 373 -14.06 8.27 5.87
CA ARG A 373 -13.76 6.87 6.14
C ARG A 373 -12.31 6.53 5.81
N ASP A 374 -11.81 7.04 4.69
CA ASP A 374 -10.43 6.84 4.25
C ASP A 374 -9.45 7.51 5.21
N LEU A 375 -9.73 8.73 5.63
CA LEU A 375 -8.95 9.39 6.68
C LEU A 375 -8.97 8.60 7.99
N ALA A 376 -10.15 8.19 8.47
CA ALA A 376 -10.26 7.42 9.73
C ALA A 376 -9.48 6.09 9.67
N MET A 377 -9.49 5.43 8.51
CA MET A 377 -8.72 4.21 8.27
C MET A 377 -7.22 4.47 8.37
N VAL A 378 -6.76 5.47 7.63
CA VAL A 378 -5.36 5.85 7.55
C VAL A 378 -4.81 6.27 8.93
N LEU A 379 -5.61 7.02 9.72
CA LEU A 379 -5.25 7.40 11.08
C LEU A 379 -5.18 6.23 12.06
N ARG A 380 -6.04 5.22 11.91
CA ARG A 380 -6.06 4.03 12.79
C ARG A 380 -4.92 3.07 12.49
N ALA A 381 -4.56 2.93 11.22
CA ALA A 381 -3.46 2.07 10.82
C ALA A 381 -2.08 2.64 11.18
N GLY A 382 -1.99 3.97 11.35
CA GLY A 382 -0.79 4.70 11.73
C GLY A 382 0.01 5.26 10.55
N ALA A 383 1.00 6.09 10.87
CA ALA A 383 1.88 6.73 9.89
C ALA A 383 2.95 5.75 9.38
N LEU A 384 3.32 5.86 8.11
CA LEU A 384 4.50 5.22 7.56
C LEU A 384 5.76 5.86 8.17
N PRO A 385 6.76 5.07 8.59
CA PRO A 385 7.97 5.59 9.23
C PRO A 385 8.90 6.31 8.24
N ALA A 386 8.73 6.06 6.94
CA ALA A 386 9.42 6.74 5.85
C ALA A 386 8.50 6.77 4.61
N PRO A 387 8.61 7.80 3.75
CA PRO A 387 7.89 7.83 2.49
C PRO A 387 8.29 6.63 1.60
N LEU A 388 7.30 6.06 0.90
CA LEU A 388 7.50 4.96 -0.03
C LEU A 388 7.28 5.44 -1.46
N ARG A 389 8.20 5.08 -2.36
CA ARG A 389 8.10 5.30 -3.78
C ARG A 389 7.62 4.04 -4.49
N ILE A 390 6.64 4.18 -5.38
CA ILE A 390 6.17 3.09 -6.23
C ILE A 390 7.18 2.88 -7.37
N MET A 391 7.84 1.73 -7.38
CA MET A 391 8.84 1.32 -8.37
C MET A 391 8.19 0.66 -9.59
N GLU A 392 7.20 -0.18 -9.33
CA GLU A 392 6.50 -0.94 -10.36
C GLU A 392 5.03 -1.07 -9.97
N GLU A 393 4.17 -0.92 -10.97
CA GLU A 393 2.72 -1.02 -10.85
C GLU A 393 2.22 -1.90 -11.98
N ARG A 394 1.54 -2.99 -11.63
CA ARG A 394 0.86 -3.87 -12.56
C ARG A 394 -0.56 -4.08 -12.10
N THR A 395 -1.50 -3.57 -12.87
CA THR A 395 -2.91 -3.88 -12.70
C THR A 395 -3.29 -5.01 -13.66
N VAL A 396 -4.00 -6.01 -13.14
CA VAL A 396 -4.68 -7.01 -13.96
C VAL A 396 -6.18 -6.74 -13.89
N GLY A 397 -6.79 -6.41 -15.03
CA GLY A 397 -8.23 -6.20 -15.09
C GLY A 397 -9.01 -7.51 -14.88
N PRO A 398 -10.19 -7.48 -14.23
CA PRO A 398 -10.99 -8.69 -13.96
C PRO A 398 -11.33 -9.52 -15.19
N SER A 399 -11.47 -8.89 -16.37
CA SER A 399 -11.78 -9.57 -17.62
C SER A 399 -10.64 -10.47 -18.13
N LEU A 400 -9.38 -10.08 -17.93
CA LEU A 400 -8.22 -10.91 -18.32
C LEU A 400 -8.11 -12.16 -17.45
N GLY A 401 -8.48 -12.03 -16.17
CA GLY A 401 -8.59 -13.17 -15.25
C GLY A 401 -9.70 -14.12 -15.68
N GLN A 402 -10.89 -13.59 -15.98
CA GLN A 402 -12.03 -14.40 -16.43
C GLN A 402 -11.73 -15.16 -17.74
N ASP A 403 -11.10 -14.52 -18.72
CA ASP A 403 -10.72 -15.18 -19.97
C ASP A 403 -9.74 -16.34 -19.72
N SER A 404 -8.79 -16.15 -18.79
CA SER A 404 -7.83 -17.17 -18.39
C SER A 404 -8.49 -18.33 -17.65
N ILE A 405 -9.48 -18.04 -16.79
CA ILE A 405 -10.31 -19.06 -16.12
C ILE A 405 -11.06 -19.87 -17.17
N ASP A 406 -11.76 -19.21 -18.08
CA ASP A 406 -12.63 -19.88 -19.06
C ASP A 406 -11.80 -20.78 -19.99
N GLN A 407 -10.68 -20.27 -20.52
CA GLN A 407 -9.76 -21.07 -21.35
C GLN A 407 -9.11 -22.21 -20.56
N GLY A 408 -8.70 -21.95 -19.31
CA GLY A 408 -8.13 -22.96 -18.43
C GLY A 408 -9.10 -24.08 -18.08
N GLN A 409 -10.37 -23.74 -17.80
CA GLN A 409 -11.44 -24.71 -17.57
C GLN A 409 -11.72 -25.55 -18.82
N ILE A 410 -11.82 -24.93 -19.99
CA ILE A 410 -12.04 -25.65 -21.26
C ILE A 410 -10.87 -26.60 -21.54
N ALA A 411 -9.62 -26.14 -21.44
CA ALA A 411 -8.43 -26.96 -21.64
C ALA A 411 -8.36 -28.13 -20.63
N GLY A 412 -8.68 -27.85 -19.35
CA GLY A 412 -8.74 -28.86 -18.30
C GLY A 412 -9.81 -29.93 -18.55
N ILE A 413 -11.02 -29.53 -18.97
CA ILE A 413 -12.11 -30.46 -19.30
C ILE A 413 -11.76 -31.33 -20.49
N ILE A 414 -11.23 -30.74 -21.58
CA ILE A 414 -10.82 -31.49 -22.76
C ILE A 414 -9.71 -32.49 -22.40
N GLY A 415 -8.68 -32.03 -21.66
CA GLY A 415 -7.60 -32.90 -21.18
C GLY A 415 -8.11 -34.05 -20.33
N LEU A 416 -8.99 -33.77 -19.36
CA LEU A 416 -9.61 -34.79 -18.51
C LEU A 416 -10.41 -35.81 -19.32
N LEU A 417 -11.23 -35.35 -20.28
CA LEU A 417 -12.03 -36.24 -21.13
C LEU A 417 -11.15 -37.15 -22.00
N LEU A 418 -10.06 -36.63 -22.57
CA LEU A 418 -9.11 -37.42 -23.35
C LEU A 418 -8.42 -38.48 -22.49
N VAL A 419 -8.00 -38.12 -21.28
CA VAL A 419 -7.40 -39.06 -20.33
C VAL A 419 -8.38 -40.16 -19.94
N VAL A 420 -9.63 -39.79 -19.60
CA VAL A 420 -10.70 -40.76 -19.28
C VAL A 420 -10.96 -41.70 -20.47
N LEU A 421 -11.04 -41.17 -21.68
CA LEU A 421 -11.29 -41.95 -22.90
C LEU A 421 -10.16 -42.96 -23.15
N ILE A 422 -8.90 -42.53 -23.09
CA ILE A 422 -7.74 -43.40 -23.30
C ILE A 422 -7.69 -44.49 -22.23
N MET A 423 -7.93 -44.13 -20.96
CA MET A 423 -7.93 -45.10 -19.87
C MET A 423 -8.99 -46.19 -20.04
N ILE A 424 -10.22 -45.81 -20.41
CA ILE A 424 -11.30 -46.78 -20.63
C ILE A 424 -11.03 -47.61 -21.89
N ALA A 425 -10.56 -46.99 -22.99
CA ALA A 425 -10.33 -47.67 -24.25
C ALA A 425 -9.19 -48.70 -24.16
N TYR A 426 -8.06 -48.34 -23.53
CA TYR A 426 -6.88 -49.18 -23.45
C TYR A 426 -6.96 -50.19 -22.29
N TYR A 427 -7.38 -49.75 -21.09
CA TYR A 427 -7.40 -50.59 -19.88
C TYR A 427 -8.77 -51.17 -19.52
N ARG A 428 -9.82 -50.93 -20.33
CA ARG A 428 -11.17 -51.49 -20.12
C ARG A 428 -11.69 -51.25 -18.69
N MET A 429 -12.06 -52.32 -17.96
CA MET A 429 -12.59 -52.20 -16.59
C MET A 429 -11.57 -51.62 -15.61
N SER A 430 -10.29 -51.92 -15.79
CA SER A 430 -9.23 -51.32 -14.99
C SER A 430 -9.13 -49.82 -15.19
N GLY A 431 -9.37 -49.37 -16.44
CA GLY A 431 -9.56 -47.97 -16.77
C GLY A 431 -10.72 -47.33 -16.00
N VAL A 432 -11.88 -48.00 -15.93
CA VAL A 432 -13.04 -47.49 -15.17
C VAL A 432 -12.72 -47.33 -13.68
N LEU A 433 -12.00 -48.29 -13.08
CA LEU A 433 -11.57 -48.18 -11.68
C LEU A 433 -10.61 -47.00 -11.46
N ALA A 434 -9.71 -46.72 -12.41
CA ALA A 434 -8.84 -45.56 -12.37
C ALA A 434 -9.61 -44.24 -12.46
N VAL A 435 -10.64 -44.17 -13.31
CA VAL A 435 -11.49 -42.96 -13.45
C VAL A 435 -12.26 -42.66 -12.15
N VAL A 436 -12.76 -43.70 -11.46
CA VAL A 436 -13.39 -43.52 -10.14
C VAL A 436 -12.36 -43.01 -9.12
N ALA A 437 -11.16 -43.57 -9.11
CA ALA A 437 -10.08 -43.09 -8.24
C ALA A 437 -9.66 -41.65 -8.57
N LEU A 438 -9.66 -41.27 -9.85
CA LEU A 438 -9.39 -39.90 -10.32
C LEU A 438 -10.47 -38.91 -9.85
N THR A 439 -11.73 -39.34 -9.77
CA THR A 439 -12.81 -38.49 -9.24
C THR A 439 -12.58 -38.22 -7.75
N VAL A 440 -12.22 -39.25 -6.98
CA VAL A 440 -11.84 -39.09 -5.56
C VAL A 440 -10.63 -38.15 -5.46
N TYR A 441 -9.63 -38.32 -6.32
CA TYR A 441 -8.45 -37.48 -6.37
C TYR A 441 -8.78 -35.99 -6.52
N VAL A 442 -9.62 -35.62 -7.48
CA VAL A 442 -10.01 -34.21 -7.69
C VAL A 442 -10.68 -33.63 -6.44
N ILE A 443 -11.57 -34.39 -5.80
CA ILE A 443 -12.23 -33.95 -4.55
C ILE A 443 -11.20 -33.73 -3.42
N LEU A 444 -10.20 -34.62 -3.31
CA LEU A 444 -9.16 -34.50 -2.30
C LEU A 444 -8.25 -33.28 -2.55
N VAL A 445 -7.89 -33.00 -3.79
CA VAL A 445 -7.07 -31.82 -4.13
C VAL A 445 -7.84 -30.53 -3.83
N MET A 446 -9.09 -30.44 -4.29
CA MET A 446 -9.94 -29.27 -4.05
C MET A 446 -10.21 -29.06 -2.56
N GLY A 447 -10.57 -30.12 -1.83
CA GLY A 447 -10.78 -30.06 -0.39
C GLY A 447 -9.50 -29.79 0.38
N GLY A 448 -8.35 -30.26 -0.09
CA GLY A 448 -7.04 -29.96 0.47
C GLY A 448 -6.70 -28.48 0.36
N LEU A 449 -6.90 -27.87 -0.81
CA LEU A 449 -6.72 -26.43 -1.03
C LEU A 449 -7.63 -25.61 -0.12
N ALA A 450 -8.91 -25.99 -0.03
CA ALA A 450 -9.88 -25.34 0.85
C ALA A 450 -9.50 -25.47 2.33
N ALA A 451 -9.04 -26.63 2.78
CA ALA A 451 -8.72 -26.90 4.18
C ALA A 451 -7.54 -26.05 4.72
N ILE A 452 -6.56 -25.73 3.87
CA ILE A 452 -5.42 -24.86 4.24
C ILE A 452 -5.65 -23.40 3.86
N GLY A 453 -6.79 -23.07 3.24
CA GLY A 453 -7.09 -21.73 2.75
C GLY A 453 -6.11 -21.25 1.69
N ALA A 454 -5.63 -22.14 0.81
CA ALA A 454 -4.71 -21.79 -0.26
C ALA A 454 -5.43 -21.12 -1.45
N THR A 455 -4.75 -20.16 -2.07
CA THR A 455 -5.21 -19.43 -3.25
C THR A 455 -4.90 -20.21 -4.53
N LEU A 456 -5.90 -20.37 -5.40
CA LEU A 456 -5.75 -20.92 -6.73
C LEU A 456 -5.36 -19.79 -7.72
N THR A 457 -4.25 -19.95 -8.44
CA THR A 457 -3.76 -18.98 -9.44
C THR A 457 -3.79 -19.57 -10.85
N VAL A 458 -3.54 -18.80 -11.92
CA VAL A 458 -3.43 -19.34 -13.29
C VAL A 458 -2.35 -20.43 -13.36
N PRO A 459 -1.11 -20.21 -12.87
CA PRO A 459 -0.15 -21.31 -12.74
C PRO A 459 -0.66 -22.45 -11.87
N GLY A 460 -1.38 -22.16 -10.77
CA GLY A 460 -2.02 -23.18 -9.94
C GLY A 460 -2.96 -24.11 -10.72
N ILE A 461 -3.76 -23.57 -11.65
CA ILE A 461 -4.61 -24.37 -12.55
C ILE A 461 -3.74 -25.27 -13.45
N ALA A 462 -2.65 -24.75 -14.01
CA ALA A 462 -1.71 -25.56 -14.78
C ALA A 462 -1.06 -26.68 -13.94
N GLY A 463 -0.75 -26.39 -12.67
CA GLY A 463 -0.28 -27.38 -11.70
C GLY A 463 -1.30 -28.50 -11.45
N LEU A 464 -2.58 -28.14 -11.31
CA LEU A 464 -3.67 -29.10 -11.16
C LEU A 464 -3.85 -29.96 -12.42
N ILE A 465 -3.77 -29.37 -13.62
CA ILE A 465 -3.85 -30.11 -14.88
C ILE A 465 -2.67 -31.09 -15.01
N LEU A 466 -1.45 -30.63 -14.69
CA LEU A 466 -0.25 -31.48 -14.69
C LEU A 466 -0.39 -32.63 -13.69
N SER A 467 -0.91 -32.35 -12.49
CA SER A 467 -1.07 -33.35 -11.44
C SER A 467 -2.17 -34.38 -11.75
N ILE A 468 -3.20 -34.03 -12.53
CA ILE A 468 -4.15 -35.01 -13.08
C ILE A 468 -3.43 -36.04 -13.95
N GLY A 469 -2.53 -35.60 -14.84
CA GLY A 469 -1.73 -36.50 -15.68
C GLY A 469 -0.89 -37.47 -14.84
N MET A 470 -0.18 -36.95 -13.85
CA MET A 470 0.63 -37.77 -12.92
C MET A 470 -0.22 -38.73 -12.06
N ALA A 471 -1.42 -38.31 -11.66
CA ALA A 471 -2.33 -39.18 -10.90
C ALA A 471 -2.79 -40.39 -11.71
N VAL A 472 -2.93 -40.24 -13.03
CA VAL A 472 -3.25 -41.36 -13.91
C VAL A 472 -2.02 -42.21 -14.23
N ASP A 473 -0.85 -41.60 -14.40
CA ASP A 473 0.41 -42.32 -14.64
C ASP A 473 0.72 -43.37 -13.57
N ALA A 474 0.51 -43.04 -12.29
CA ALA A 474 0.66 -44.01 -11.20
C ALA A 474 -0.25 -45.24 -11.38
N ASN A 475 -1.48 -45.06 -11.89
CA ASN A 475 -2.39 -46.16 -12.17
C ASN A 475 -1.95 -46.98 -13.40
N VAL A 476 -1.43 -46.34 -14.44
CA VAL A 476 -0.86 -46.99 -15.64
C VAL A 476 0.29 -47.93 -15.25
N LEU A 477 1.24 -47.43 -14.44
CA LEU A 477 2.38 -48.20 -13.93
C LEU A 477 1.94 -49.45 -13.15
N ILE A 478 0.90 -49.31 -12.31
CA ILE A 478 0.31 -50.44 -11.58
C ILE A 478 -0.31 -51.43 -12.57
N PHE A 479 -1.03 -50.97 -13.59
CA PHE A 479 -1.77 -51.85 -14.49
C PHE A 479 -0.85 -52.63 -15.41
N GLU A 480 0.20 -52.01 -15.95
CA GLU A 480 1.22 -52.73 -16.72
C GLU A 480 1.96 -53.73 -15.85
N ARG A 481 2.31 -53.38 -14.60
CA ARG A 481 2.95 -54.34 -13.71
C ARG A 481 2.04 -55.53 -13.37
N ILE A 482 0.74 -55.30 -13.20
CA ILE A 482 -0.23 -56.40 -13.03
C ILE A 482 -0.32 -57.25 -14.29
N ARG A 483 -0.35 -56.62 -15.48
CA ARG A 483 -0.39 -57.31 -16.78
C ARG A 483 0.83 -58.21 -16.95
N GLU A 484 2.03 -57.70 -16.65
CA GLU A 484 3.29 -58.47 -16.67
C GLU A 484 3.23 -59.71 -15.77
N GLU A 485 2.72 -59.60 -14.54
CA GLU A 485 2.63 -60.75 -13.62
C GLU A 485 1.53 -61.75 -14.03
N VAL A 486 0.45 -61.29 -14.69
CA VAL A 486 -0.58 -62.17 -15.27
C VAL A 486 -0.03 -62.93 -16.49
N ASP A 487 0.70 -62.24 -17.37
CA ASP A 487 1.34 -62.84 -18.55
C ASP A 487 2.43 -63.83 -18.17
N ALA A 488 3.08 -63.63 -17.01
CA ALA A 488 3.98 -64.60 -16.39
C ALA A 488 3.25 -65.85 -15.81
N GLY A 489 1.93 -65.93 -15.92
CA GLY A 489 1.11 -67.08 -15.54
C GLY A 489 0.70 -67.12 -14.07
N ARG A 490 0.85 -66.02 -13.31
CA ARG A 490 0.41 -65.97 -11.91
C ARG A 490 -1.11 -65.89 -11.80
N ALA A 491 -1.66 -66.42 -10.71
CA ALA A 491 -3.07 -66.26 -10.40
C ALA A 491 -3.42 -64.76 -10.23
N VAL A 492 -4.58 -64.35 -10.77
CA VAL A 492 -5.09 -62.97 -10.78
C VAL A 492 -4.93 -62.23 -9.45
N ARG A 493 -5.24 -62.88 -8.32
CA ARG A 493 -5.12 -62.25 -6.99
C ARG A 493 -3.67 -62.00 -6.59
N THR A 494 -2.80 -62.97 -6.85
CA THR A 494 -1.36 -62.88 -6.58
C THR A 494 -0.70 -61.85 -7.50
N ALA A 495 -1.05 -61.85 -8.79
CA ALA A 495 -0.58 -60.87 -9.76
C ALA A 495 -0.93 -59.43 -9.35
N VAL A 496 -2.12 -59.21 -8.79
CA VAL A 496 -2.50 -57.89 -8.27
C VAL A 496 -1.69 -57.50 -7.03
N ASP A 497 -1.56 -58.38 -6.04
CA ASP A 497 -0.79 -58.06 -4.84
C ASP A 497 0.70 -57.82 -5.14
N GLU A 498 1.29 -58.60 -6.05
CA GLU A 498 2.66 -58.40 -6.52
C GLU A 498 2.80 -57.17 -7.41
N GLY A 499 1.85 -56.91 -8.31
CA GLY A 499 1.84 -55.73 -9.16
C GLY A 499 1.85 -54.43 -8.35
N PHE A 500 0.99 -54.33 -7.33
CA PHE A 500 1.00 -53.19 -6.40
C PHE A 500 2.28 -53.11 -5.56
N GLY A 501 2.86 -54.25 -5.17
CA GLY A 501 4.11 -54.29 -4.40
C GLY A 501 5.31 -53.81 -5.20
N ASN A 502 5.44 -54.28 -6.44
CA ASN A 502 6.56 -53.99 -7.33
C ASN A 502 6.45 -52.58 -7.96
N ALA A 503 5.25 -52.09 -8.23
CA ALA A 503 5.05 -50.72 -8.72
C ALA A 503 5.28 -49.64 -7.64
N LEU A 504 5.23 -50.00 -6.35
CA LEU A 504 5.31 -49.06 -5.24
C LEU A 504 6.60 -48.22 -5.27
N SER A 505 7.76 -48.84 -5.48
CA SER A 505 9.04 -48.12 -5.43
C SER A 505 9.13 -47.07 -6.54
N ALA A 506 8.75 -47.44 -7.78
CA ALA A 506 8.75 -46.52 -8.90
C ALA A 506 7.80 -45.33 -8.68
N ILE A 507 6.61 -45.57 -8.10
CA ILE A 507 5.63 -44.52 -7.81
C ILE A 507 6.12 -43.60 -6.69
N VAL A 508 6.74 -44.16 -5.64
CA VAL A 508 7.33 -43.37 -4.55
C VAL A 508 8.46 -42.50 -5.10
N ASP A 509 9.38 -43.06 -5.89
CA ASP A 509 10.55 -42.36 -6.40
C ASP A 509 10.19 -41.21 -7.34
N ALA A 510 9.24 -41.43 -8.26
CA ALA A 510 8.75 -40.39 -9.16
C ALA A 510 8.07 -39.25 -8.38
N ASN A 511 7.13 -39.57 -7.48
CA ASN A 511 6.41 -38.56 -6.71
C ASN A 511 7.31 -37.82 -5.71
N LEU A 512 8.28 -38.50 -5.09
CA LEU A 512 9.20 -37.88 -4.14
C LEU A 512 10.09 -36.84 -4.84
N THR A 513 10.56 -37.15 -6.04
CA THR A 513 11.38 -36.23 -6.84
C THR A 513 10.57 -34.97 -7.20
N THR A 514 9.33 -35.15 -7.69
CA THR A 514 8.44 -34.02 -8.00
C THR A 514 8.07 -33.22 -6.74
N LEU A 515 7.89 -33.89 -5.60
CA LEU A 515 7.59 -33.24 -4.32
C LEU A 515 8.76 -32.38 -3.84
N ILE A 516 10.00 -32.84 -4.00
CA ILE A 516 11.20 -32.05 -3.69
C ILE A 516 11.24 -30.80 -4.57
N THR A 517 10.98 -30.93 -5.88
CA THR A 517 10.89 -29.77 -6.78
C THR A 517 9.79 -28.80 -6.34
N ALA A 518 8.60 -29.30 -6.01
CA ALA A 518 7.50 -28.48 -5.53
C ALA A 518 7.86 -27.75 -4.23
N LEU A 519 8.57 -28.39 -3.30
CA LEU A 519 9.00 -27.78 -2.05
C LEU A 519 10.03 -26.65 -2.27
N ILE A 520 10.96 -26.84 -3.21
CA ILE A 520 11.91 -25.80 -3.62
C ILE A 520 11.16 -24.61 -4.22
N LEU A 521 10.22 -24.86 -5.13
CA LEU A 521 9.37 -23.81 -5.71
C LEU A 521 8.51 -23.10 -4.66
N PHE A 522 8.05 -23.80 -3.63
CA PHE A 522 7.29 -23.19 -2.54
C PHE A 522 8.17 -22.28 -1.66
N GLN A 523 9.41 -22.67 -1.40
CA GLN A 523 10.32 -21.93 -0.52
C GLN A 523 10.91 -20.69 -1.19
N PHE A 524 11.22 -20.76 -2.49
CA PHE A 524 11.90 -19.70 -3.23
C PHE A 524 11.02 -18.98 -4.26
N GLY A 525 9.88 -19.55 -4.63
CA GLY A 525 8.94 -18.93 -5.56
C GLY A 525 8.14 -17.81 -4.90
N THR A 526 7.88 -16.75 -5.66
CA THR A 526 7.04 -15.63 -5.25
C THR A 526 5.69 -15.68 -5.97
N GLY A 527 4.66 -15.08 -5.34
CA GLY A 527 3.32 -14.90 -5.90
C GLY A 527 2.76 -16.14 -6.63
N PRO A 528 2.54 -16.08 -7.96
CA PRO A 528 1.91 -17.17 -8.73
C PRO A 528 2.67 -18.51 -8.71
N VAL A 529 4.01 -18.49 -8.68
CA VAL A 529 4.85 -19.71 -8.68
C VAL A 529 4.67 -20.49 -7.37
N ARG A 530 4.47 -19.78 -6.26
CA ARG A 530 4.17 -20.41 -4.98
C ARG A 530 2.81 -21.09 -4.99
N GLY A 531 1.80 -20.48 -5.63
CA GLY A 531 0.49 -21.11 -5.85
C GLY A 531 0.57 -22.41 -6.67
N PHE A 532 1.36 -22.40 -7.75
CA PHE A 532 1.68 -23.63 -8.49
C PHE A 532 2.32 -24.71 -7.61
N ALA A 533 3.29 -24.34 -6.77
CA ALA A 533 3.96 -25.28 -5.89
C ALA A 533 3.02 -25.93 -4.86
N VAL A 534 2.09 -25.16 -4.29
CA VAL A 534 1.08 -25.66 -3.33
C VAL A 534 0.13 -26.64 -4.00
N THR A 535 -0.45 -26.26 -5.14
CA THR A 535 -1.38 -27.13 -5.90
C THR A 535 -0.71 -28.43 -6.31
N LEU A 536 0.53 -28.37 -6.80
CA LEU A 536 1.33 -29.54 -7.17
C LEU A 536 1.63 -30.45 -5.96
N THR A 537 2.00 -29.88 -4.82
CA THR A 537 2.29 -30.63 -3.58
C THR A 537 1.07 -31.41 -3.09
N ILE A 538 -0.09 -30.74 -2.99
CA ILE A 538 -1.36 -31.38 -2.60
C ILE A 538 -1.76 -32.44 -3.63
N GLY A 539 -1.58 -32.12 -4.92
CA GLY A 539 -1.77 -33.05 -6.02
C GLY A 539 -0.95 -34.32 -5.86
N ILE A 540 0.33 -34.24 -5.53
CA ILE A 540 1.19 -35.42 -5.35
C ILE A 540 0.76 -36.26 -4.14
N ILE A 541 0.42 -35.61 -3.02
CA ILE A 541 -0.03 -36.33 -1.82
C ILE A 541 -1.36 -37.05 -2.09
N ALA A 542 -2.30 -36.37 -2.75
CA ALA A 542 -3.58 -36.93 -3.13
C ALA A 542 -3.43 -38.05 -4.17
N SER A 543 -2.53 -37.91 -5.15
CA SER A 543 -2.29 -38.94 -6.17
C SER A 543 -1.72 -40.21 -5.53
N PHE A 544 -0.78 -40.06 -4.60
CA PHE A 544 -0.18 -41.16 -3.87
C PHE A 544 -1.23 -41.94 -3.05
N PHE A 545 -2.08 -41.22 -2.31
CA PHE A 545 -3.17 -41.83 -1.55
C PHE A 545 -4.18 -42.53 -2.47
N THR A 546 -4.59 -41.88 -3.56
CA THR A 546 -5.59 -42.45 -4.47
C THR A 546 -5.05 -43.68 -5.20
N ALA A 547 -3.83 -43.65 -5.76
CA ALA A 547 -3.25 -44.79 -6.44
C ALA A 547 -3.03 -46.00 -5.52
N LEU A 548 -2.43 -45.80 -4.34
CA LEU A 548 -2.03 -46.92 -3.49
C LEU A 548 -3.14 -47.42 -2.56
N PHE A 549 -4.05 -46.54 -2.14
CA PHE A 549 -5.10 -46.89 -1.19
C PHE A 549 -6.46 -47.05 -1.88
N VAL A 550 -6.88 -46.07 -2.68
CA VAL A 550 -8.21 -46.07 -3.33
C VAL A 550 -8.25 -47.10 -4.45
N THR A 551 -7.37 -47.00 -5.46
CA THR A 551 -7.33 -47.93 -6.61
C THR A 551 -7.13 -49.37 -6.14
N ARG A 552 -6.21 -49.61 -5.21
CA ARG A 552 -6.02 -50.96 -4.62
C ARG A 552 -7.28 -51.50 -3.95
N THR A 553 -8.00 -50.67 -3.21
CA THR A 553 -9.24 -51.09 -2.53
C THR A 553 -10.35 -51.39 -3.54
N LEU A 554 -10.49 -50.59 -4.59
CA LEU A 554 -11.43 -50.82 -5.68
C LEU A 554 -11.13 -52.13 -6.43
N TYR A 555 -9.86 -52.41 -6.71
CA TYR A 555 -9.43 -53.67 -7.33
C TYR A 555 -9.74 -54.90 -6.47
N LEU A 556 -9.41 -54.84 -5.18
CA LEU A 556 -9.71 -55.94 -4.25
C LEU A 556 -11.22 -56.18 -4.12
N PHE A 557 -12.02 -55.11 -4.18
CA PHE A 557 -13.48 -55.21 -4.19
C PHE A 557 -13.99 -55.86 -5.49
N TYR A 558 -13.47 -55.45 -6.65
CA TYR A 558 -13.83 -55.99 -7.96
C TYR A 558 -13.52 -57.49 -8.09
N ILE A 559 -12.35 -57.92 -7.60
CA ILE A 559 -11.88 -59.32 -7.70
C ILE A 559 -12.56 -60.24 -6.66
N ARG A 560 -13.22 -59.67 -5.64
CA ARG A 560 -13.88 -60.45 -4.58
C ARG A 560 -14.93 -61.42 -5.11
N ASN A 561 -15.65 -61.02 -6.18
CA ASN A 561 -16.75 -61.81 -6.75
C ASN A 561 -16.34 -62.64 -7.99
N LYS A 562 -15.08 -62.57 -8.44
CA LYS A 562 -14.57 -63.34 -9.61
C LYS A 562 -13.90 -64.65 -9.17
N ARG A 563 -14.04 -65.71 -9.98
CA ARG A 563 -13.37 -67.00 -9.76
C ARG A 563 -11.89 -66.87 -10.16
N ALA A 564 -11.02 -67.71 -9.58
CA ALA A 564 -9.58 -67.64 -9.77
C ALA A 564 -9.09 -67.86 -11.22
N GLN A 565 -9.97 -68.32 -12.12
CA GLN A 565 -9.70 -68.59 -13.53
C GLN A 565 -10.27 -67.53 -14.49
N ASP A 566 -10.97 -66.51 -13.98
CA ASP A 566 -11.56 -65.48 -14.84
C ASP A 566 -10.48 -64.48 -15.27
N THR A 567 -10.34 -64.25 -16.58
CA THR A 567 -9.43 -63.23 -17.13
C THR A 567 -9.81 -61.84 -16.61
N ILE A 568 -8.82 -61.07 -16.13
CA ILE A 568 -8.99 -59.66 -15.85
C ILE A 568 -9.04 -58.94 -17.20
N SER A 569 -10.04 -58.09 -17.40
CA SER A 569 -10.02 -57.14 -18.52
C SER A 569 -9.08 -55.99 -18.14
N ILE A 570 -7.79 -56.22 -18.36
CA ILE A 570 -6.71 -55.24 -18.23
C ILE A 570 -6.23 -54.86 -19.61
#